data_AF-A0A5N9CDV4-F1
#
_entry.id   AF-A0A5N9CDV4-F1
#
_cell.length_a   1.000
_cell.length_b   1.000
_cell.length_c   1.000
_cell.angle_alpha   90.00
_cell.angle_beta   90.00
_cell.angle_gamma   90.00
#
_symmetry.space_group_name_H-M   'P 1'
#
loop_
_entity.id
_entity.type
_entity.pdbx_description
1 polymer ?
#
loop_
_entity_poly.entity_id
_entity_poly.type
_entity_poly.pdbx_seq_one_letter_code
_entity_poly.pdbx_strand_id
1 'polypeptide(L)'
;MVFLNRTMMFVLCAILFGVACSATNSTPSQIPTGANVGTTGSPVARGNGTTQSRSLTSTLGVTSGNISGGMLNERGILVVGTGSVQLDPDLALLTIGVESREKMVSVAQRKASIAMEAIITSLELEGVSKDDIRTQRFDIQPIISYRGSSNPVQQIDGYKVSNTLVVRISDLDRVGKMIDSAVIAGGDMTRVQSISFIAENQTTARTEARTLATEDAIAKARQFAELLSIKVGQPTFVTEVGSNNAGARTYSLERFAMADTSMGGSTVPIIAGEIDVIAQVQVLFSIE
;
A
#
# COMPACT_ATOMS: atom_id res chain seq x y z
N MET A 1 6.35 38.57 50.57
CA MET A 1 7.09 39.48 51.49
C MET A 1 8.11 38.62 52.22
N VAL A 2 9.38 39.05 52.35
CA VAL A 2 10.56 38.22 52.72
C VAL A 2 10.88 37.18 51.61
N PHE A 3 12.04 37.05 50.93
CA PHE A 3 13.49 37.37 51.02
C PHE A 3 14.46 36.26 51.53
N LEU A 4 15.35 35.85 50.60
CA LEU A 4 16.79 35.52 50.75
C LEU A 4 17.30 34.16 51.33
N ASN A 5 17.79 33.28 50.44
CA ASN A 5 19.20 32.77 50.34
C ASN A 5 19.27 31.60 49.32
N ARG A 6 20.22 31.39 48.39
CA ARG A 6 21.57 31.92 48.03
C ARG A 6 22.78 31.10 48.55
N THR A 7 23.66 30.70 47.61
CA THR A 7 25.01 30.05 47.77
C THR A 7 25.01 28.65 48.43
N MET A 8 25.99 27.73 48.27
CA MET A 8 27.31 27.64 47.57
C MET A 8 27.54 26.14 47.19
N MET A 9 28.08 25.73 46.02
CA MET A 9 29.49 25.64 45.57
C MET A 9 30.33 24.49 46.19
N PHE A 10 31.28 23.92 45.42
CA PHE A 10 32.27 22.84 45.75
C PHE A 10 31.76 21.36 45.77
N VAL A 11 32.50 20.32 45.31
CA VAL A 11 33.66 20.26 44.38
C VAL A 11 33.93 18.86 43.76
N LEU A 12 34.61 18.87 42.60
CA LEU A 12 35.58 17.90 41.99
C LEU A 12 35.84 16.50 42.61
N CYS A 13 35.88 15.47 41.74
CA CYS A 13 36.97 14.47 41.68
C CYS A 13 37.05 13.79 40.29
N ALA A 14 38.24 13.38 39.82
CA ALA A 14 38.44 12.74 38.50
C ALA A 14 39.73 11.89 38.37
N ILE A 15 39.61 10.66 37.81
CA ILE A 15 40.70 9.72 37.40
C ILE A 15 40.12 8.85 36.25
N LEU A 16 40.68 8.57 35.04
CA LEU A 16 41.95 8.84 34.32
C LEU A 16 42.91 7.62 34.20
N PHE A 17 43.40 7.34 32.96
CA PHE A 17 44.08 6.11 32.47
C PHE A 17 43.16 4.87 32.33
N GLY A 18 43.40 3.84 31.48
CA GLY A 18 44.40 3.58 30.41
C GLY A 18 44.42 2.07 30.03
N VAL A 19 45.09 1.55 28.98
CA VAL A 19 45.76 2.12 27.78
C VAL A 19 46.08 0.97 26.76
N ALA A 20 45.92 1.24 25.44
CA ALA A 20 46.49 0.56 24.24
C ALA A 20 46.13 -0.92 23.84
N CYS A 21 46.20 -1.16 22.50
CA CYS A 21 46.53 -2.36 21.70
C CYS A 21 45.98 -3.77 22.07
N SER A 22 45.62 -4.64 21.12
CA SER A 22 46.37 -4.99 19.88
C SER A 22 45.49 -5.56 18.76
N ALA A 23 46.04 -5.70 17.54
CA ALA A 23 45.35 -6.25 16.38
C ALA A 23 45.87 -7.65 15.98
N THR A 24 44.99 -8.48 15.40
CA THR A 24 45.35 -9.70 14.64
C THR A 24 44.45 -9.87 13.41
N ASN A 25 45.00 -10.45 12.33
CA ASN A 25 44.34 -10.61 11.04
C ASN A 25 43.25 -11.71 11.03
N SER A 26 42.27 -11.53 10.15
CA SER A 26 41.62 -12.64 9.42
C SER A 26 41.61 -12.31 7.92
N THR A 27 41.89 -13.32 7.08
CA THR A 27 42.21 -13.15 5.65
C THR A 27 40.97 -13.14 4.74
N PRO A 28 41.05 -12.52 3.54
CA PRO A 28 39.94 -12.47 2.59
C PRO A 28 39.75 -13.79 1.84
N SER A 29 38.50 -14.17 1.59
CA SER A 29 38.16 -15.31 0.74
C SER A 29 38.46 -15.04 -0.74
N GLN A 30 38.84 -16.07 -1.49
CA GLN A 30 39.30 -15.98 -2.88
C GLN A 30 38.15 -16.08 -3.90
N ILE A 31 38.34 -15.44 -5.06
CA ILE A 31 37.48 -15.58 -6.24
C ILE A 31 37.98 -16.77 -7.08
N PRO A 32 37.14 -17.77 -7.41
CA PRO A 32 37.48 -18.78 -8.40
C PRO A 32 37.08 -18.32 -9.81
N THR A 33 38.06 -17.95 -10.64
CA THR A 33 37.87 -17.82 -12.09
C THR A 33 37.78 -19.21 -12.74
N GLY A 34 36.69 -19.48 -13.47
CA GLY A 34 36.53 -20.68 -14.29
C GLY A 34 35.72 -20.38 -15.54
N ALA A 35 36.28 -20.64 -16.72
CA ALA A 35 35.69 -20.29 -18.00
C ALA A 35 34.99 -21.47 -18.67
N ASN A 36 33.91 -21.21 -19.40
CA ASN A 36 33.58 -21.96 -20.61
C ASN A 36 32.63 -21.14 -21.51
N VAL A 37 33.07 -20.86 -22.74
CA VAL A 37 32.26 -20.19 -23.78
C VAL A 37 32.12 -21.16 -24.95
N GLY A 38 30.93 -21.74 -25.11
CA GLY A 38 30.62 -22.66 -26.19
C GLY A 38 29.86 -21.96 -27.32
N THR A 39 30.58 -21.36 -28.27
CA THR A 39 29.98 -20.75 -29.47
C THR A 39 29.83 -21.77 -30.61
N THR A 40 28.61 -22.25 -30.84
CA THR A 40 28.17 -22.71 -32.17
C THR A 40 27.59 -21.52 -32.94
N GLY A 41 27.70 -21.51 -34.28
CA GLY A 41 27.43 -20.29 -35.04
C GLY A 41 26.79 -20.47 -36.41
N SER A 42 26.37 -19.32 -36.96
CA SER A 42 25.96 -19.06 -38.34
C SER A 42 24.60 -19.62 -38.80
N PRO A 43 23.98 -19.04 -39.86
CA PRO A 43 24.37 -17.85 -40.62
C PRO A 43 23.34 -16.70 -40.60
N VAL A 44 23.75 -15.53 -41.11
CA VAL A 44 22.88 -14.37 -41.39
C VAL A 44 22.16 -14.54 -42.73
N ALA A 45 20.90 -14.10 -42.82
CA ALA A 45 20.15 -13.93 -44.07
C ALA A 45 19.63 -12.48 -44.21
N ARG A 46 19.70 -11.92 -45.43
CA ARG A 46 19.08 -10.63 -45.83
C ARG A 46 17.72 -10.89 -46.48
N GLY A 47 16.74 -10.00 -46.30
CA GLY A 47 15.49 -10.06 -47.07
C GLY A 47 14.47 -8.97 -46.73
N ASN A 48 14.27 -8.04 -47.66
CA ASN A 48 13.38 -6.86 -47.61
C ASN A 48 11.98 -7.10 -47.01
N GLY A 49 11.55 -6.19 -46.13
CA GLY A 49 10.24 -6.22 -45.49
C GLY A 49 9.05 -5.66 -46.28
N THR A 50 7.96 -5.43 -45.55
CA THR A 50 6.86 -4.52 -45.90
C THR A 50 6.14 -4.09 -44.63
N THR A 51 5.60 -2.86 -44.64
CA THR A 51 4.93 -2.25 -43.48
C THR A 51 3.52 -2.80 -43.30
N GLN A 52 3.13 -3.20 -42.08
CA GLN A 52 1.72 -3.20 -41.66
C GLN A 52 1.54 -2.67 -40.25
N SER A 53 0.41 -1.98 -40.06
CA SER A 53 0.00 -1.34 -38.81
C SER A 53 -0.25 -2.36 -37.69
N ARG A 54 0.09 -1.98 -36.45
CA ARG A 54 -0.46 -2.61 -35.24
C ARG A 54 -1.12 -1.54 -34.38
N SER A 55 -2.43 -1.46 -34.47
CA SER A 55 -3.28 -0.80 -33.48
C SER A 55 -3.14 -1.51 -32.12
N LEU A 56 -2.91 -0.73 -31.06
CA LEU A 56 -2.83 -1.24 -29.69
C LEU A 56 -4.24 -1.41 -29.11
N THR A 57 -5.00 -2.38 -29.62
CA THR A 57 -6.24 -2.81 -28.97
C THR A 57 -5.89 -3.48 -27.65
N SER A 58 -6.19 -2.82 -26.53
CA SER A 58 -5.92 -3.31 -25.18
C SER A 58 -6.93 -4.39 -24.76
N THR A 59 -6.83 -5.58 -25.37
CA THR A 59 -7.61 -6.75 -24.96
C THR A 59 -7.23 -7.12 -23.53
N LEU A 60 -8.20 -7.11 -22.62
CA LEU A 60 -8.04 -7.60 -21.25
C LEU A 60 -7.71 -9.10 -21.31
N GLY A 61 -6.46 -9.44 -21.02
CA GLY A 61 -5.99 -10.82 -20.97
C GLY A 61 -6.59 -11.55 -19.76
N VAL A 62 -7.65 -12.32 -19.98
CA VAL A 62 -8.01 -13.40 -19.05
C VAL A 62 -6.88 -14.41 -19.07
N THR A 63 -6.06 -14.42 -18.02
CA THR A 63 -4.99 -15.41 -17.85
C THR A 63 -5.64 -16.77 -17.60
N SER A 64 -5.85 -17.53 -18.68
CA SER A 64 -6.27 -18.93 -18.60
C SER A 64 -5.25 -19.72 -17.78
N GLY A 65 -5.58 -19.99 -16.51
CA GLY A 65 -4.82 -20.93 -15.70
C GLY A 65 -4.81 -22.28 -16.39
N ASN A 66 -3.63 -22.87 -16.58
CA ASN A 66 -3.51 -24.19 -17.19
C ASN A 66 -4.12 -25.24 -16.24
N ILE A 67 -5.38 -25.59 -16.49
CA ILE A 67 -6.08 -26.72 -15.86
C ILE A 67 -5.46 -28.03 -16.35
N SER A 68 -4.41 -28.46 -15.64
CA SER A 68 -3.56 -29.60 -15.98
C SER A 68 -4.28 -30.95 -15.97
N GLY A 69 -4.91 -31.30 -17.09
CA GLY A 69 -5.15 -32.67 -17.58
C GLY A 69 -6.17 -33.54 -16.83
N GLY A 70 -6.14 -33.59 -15.49
CA GLY A 70 -6.99 -34.48 -14.70
C GLY A 70 -8.45 -34.04 -14.59
N MET A 71 -8.69 -32.73 -14.56
CA MET A 71 -10.03 -32.14 -14.33
C MET A 71 -10.96 -32.24 -15.55
N LEU A 72 -10.43 -32.57 -16.74
CA LEU A 72 -11.21 -32.70 -17.99
C LEU A 72 -11.95 -34.05 -18.13
N ASN A 73 -11.77 -34.96 -17.17
CA ASN A 73 -12.43 -36.27 -17.16
C ASN A 73 -13.76 -36.29 -16.38
N GLU A 74 -14.08 -35.24 -15.61
CA GLU A 74 -15.36 -35.12 -14.91
C GLU A 74 -16.43 -34.46 -15.81
N ARG A 75 -17.55 -35.16 -16.00
CA ARG A 75 -18.75 -34.59 -16.64
C ARG A 75 -19.53 -33.81 -15.60
N GLY A 76 -19.70 -32.50 -15.81
CA GLY A 76 -20.40 -31.66 -14.86
C GLY A 76 -20.68 -30.24 -15.35
N ILE A 77 -21.42 -29.50 -14.52
CA ILE A 77 -21.71 -28.08 -14.69
C ILE A 77 -20.73 -27.29 -13.82
N LEU A 78 -19.77 -26.61 -14.45
CA LEU A 78 -18.80 -25.74 -13.78
C LEU A 78 -19.32 -24.30 -13.76
N VAL A 79 -19.48 -23.74 -12.56
CA VAL A 79 -20.01 -22.37 -12.34
C VAL A 79 -19.15 -21.59 -11.38
N VAL A 80 -19.22 -20.25 -11.47
CA VAL A 80 -18.72 -19.32 -10.45
C VAL A 80 -19.89 -18.57 -9.86
N GLY A 81 -20.13 -18.82 -8.58
CA GLY A 81 -21.05 -18.04 -7.75
C GLY A 81 -20.35 -16.86 -7.09
N THR A 82 -21.11 -15.80 -6.84
CA THR A 82 -20.64 -14.48 -6.41
C THR A 82 -21.61 -13.90 -5.39
N GLY A 83 -21.13 -13.58 -4.19
CA GLY A 83 -21.89 -12.91 -3.14
C GLY A 83 -21.19 -11.63 -2.71
N SER A 84 -21.95 -10.58 -2.39
CA SER A 84 -21.45 -9.35 -1.77
C SER A 84 -22.30 -9.02 -0.56
N VAL A 85 -21.67 -8.52 0.50
CA VAL A 85 -22.32 -7.95 1.67
C VAL A 85 -21.77 -6.55 1.86
N GLN A 86 -22.66 -5.56 1.91
CA GLN A 86 -22.28 -4.18 2.22
C GLN A 86 -22.07 -4.05 3.73
N LEU A 87 -21.06 -3.29 4.13
CA LEU A 87 -20.71 -3.07 5.53
C LEU A 87 -20.25 -1.62 5.70
N ASP A 88 -20.70 -0.96 6.77
CA ASP A 88 -20.18 0.35 7.16
C ASP A 88 -18.73 0.22 7.66
N PRO A 89 -17.81 1.12 7.25
CA PRO A 89 -16.46 1.13 7.80
C PRO A 89 -16.45 1.58 9.28
N ASP A 90 -15.50 1.05 10.05
CA ASP A 90 -15.26 1.39 11.46
C ASP A 90 -13.90 2.11 11.69
N LEU A 91 -13.05 2.15 10.67
CA LEU A 91 -11.71 2.73 10.70
C LEU A 91 -11.38 3.48 9.40
N ALA A 92 -10.80 4.66 9.54
CA ALA A 92 -10.02 5.30 8.49
C ALA A 92 -8.53 5.02 8.70
N LEU A 93 -7.85 4.56 7.63
CA LEU A 93 -6.39 4.56 7.54
C LEU A 93 -5.96 5.82 6.80
N LEU A 94 -5.32 6.74 7.52
CA LEU A 94 -4.72 7.96 6.98
C LEU A 94 -3.22 7.73 6.73
N THR A 95 -2.78 7.86 5.49
CA THR A 95 -1.35 7.90 5.15
C THR A 95 -0.91 9.35 5.07
N ILE A 96 -0.14 9.80 6.05
CA ILE A 96 0.33 11.18 6.20
C ILE A 96 1.83 11.21 6.45
N GLY A 97 2.52 12.18 5.84
CA GLY A 97 3.97 12.30 5.93
C GLY A 97 4.45 13.73 6.01
N VAL A 98 5.78 13.87 6.08
CA VAL A 98 6.49 15.13 5.85
C VAL A 98 7.61 14.94 4.83
N GLU A 99 7.93 16.02 4.13
CA GLU A 99 8.99 16.05 3.13
C GLU A 99 9.82 17.34 3.28
N SER A 100 11.12 17.21 3.57
CA SER A 100 12.07 18.33 3.61
C SER A 100 13.04 18.27 2.45
N ARG A 101 13.47 19.41 1.91
CA ARG A 101 14.55 19.53 0.91
C ARG A 101 15.55 20.59 1.37
N GLU A 102 16.78 20.18 1.65
CA GLU A 102 17.85 21.09 2.13
C GLU A 102 19.20 20.75 1.52
N LYS A 103 20.13 21.71 1.51
CA LYS A 103 21.52 21.47 1.03
C LYS A 103 22.31 20.47 1.87
N MET A 104 21.90 20.23 3.12
CA MET A 104 22.58 19.34 4.08
C MET A 104 21.60 18.33 4.67
N VAL A 105 21.98 17.05 4.70
CA VAL A 105 21.18 15.94 5.28
C VAL A 105 20.69 16.28 6.69
N SER A 106 21.57 16.77 7.55
CA SER A 106 21.27 17.07 8.96
C SER A 106 20.25 18.20 9.15
N VAL A 107 20.12 19.11 8.18
CA VAL A 107 19.12 20.19 8.21
C VAL A 107 17.77 19.67 7.70
N ALA A 108 17.74 18.93 6.59
CA ALA A 108 16.52 18.29 6.09
C ALA A 108 15.94 17.31 7.12
N GLN A 109 16.79 16.49 7.73
CA GLN A 109 16.39 15.54 8.76
C GLN A 109 15.83 16.25 9.99
N ARG A 110 16.51 17.29 10.51
CA ARG A 110 16.03 18.05 11.67
C ARG A 110 14.67 18.70 11.40
N LYS A 111 14.49 19.34 10.24
CA LYS A 111 13.20 19.94 9.86
C LYS A 111 12.11 18.88 9.72
N ALA A 112 12.39 17.75 9.08
CA ALA A 112 11.45 16.64 8.95
C ALA A 112 11.05 16.06 10.33
N SER A 113 12.00 15.85 11.23
CA SER A 113 11.70 15.39 12.60
C SER A 113 10.78 16.36 13.35
N ILE A 114 11.08 17.66 13.34
CA ILE A 114 10.26 18.68 14.04
C ILE A 114 8.83 18.76 13.46
N ALA A 115 8.69 18.81 12.13
CA ALA A 115 7.38 18.85 11.49
C ALA A 115 6.56 17.58 11.74
N MET A 116 7.21 16.41 11.78
CA MET A 116 6.53 15.16 12.10
C MET A 116 6.15 15.05 13.59
N GLU A 117 7.00 15.50 14.49
CA GLU A 117 6.70 15.55 15.93
C GLU A 117 5.48 16.43 16.20
N ALA A 118 5.38 17.59 15.54
CA ALA A 118 4.20 18.45 15.60
C ALA A 118 2.92 17.77 15.07
N ILE A 119 3.00 17.03 13.93
CA ILE A 119 1.88 16.23 13.42
C ILE A 119 1.43 15.16 14.45
N ILE A 120 2.38 14.41 15.02
CA ILE A 120 2.08 13.35 15.99
C ILE A 120 1.40 13.95 17.23
N THR A 121 1.97 15.01 17.81
CA THR A 121 1.36 15.69 18.97
C THR A 121 -0.02 16.25 18.63
N SER A 122 -0.23 16.79 17.42
CA SER A 122 -1.55 17.29 17.01
C SER A 122 -2.60 16.17 16.87
N LEU A 123 -2.21 14.96 16.47
CA LEU A 123 -3.09 13.80 16.37
C LEU A 123 -3.36 13.18 17.76
N GLU A 124 -2.33 13.07 18.60
CA GLU A 124 -2.48 12.68 20.02
C GLU A 124 -3.43 13.65 20.77
N LEU A 125 -3.38 14.96 20.49
CA LEU A 125 -4.30 15.97 21.04
C LEU A 125 -5.75 15.89 20.52
N GLU A 126 -5.98 15.37 19.31
CA GLU A 126 -7.32 15.04 18.83
C GLU A 126 -7.82 13.68 19.35
N GLY A 127 -7.01 12.94 20.12
CA GLY A 127 -7.38 11.68 20.77
C GLY A 127 -7.00 10.42 20.00
N VAL A 128 -6.13 10.51 18.99
CA VAL A 128 -5.54 9.32 18.34
C VAL A 128 -4.56 8.66 19.30
N SER A 129 -4.65 7.34 19.52
CA SER A 129 -3.70 6.63 20.36
C SER A 129 -2.32 6.53 19.71
N LYS A 130 -1.27 6.54 20.54
CA LYS A 130 0.11 6.34 20.07
C LYS A 130 0.32 4.98 19.38
N ASP A 131 -0.43 3.95 19.78
CA ASP A 131 -0.37 2.61 19.19
C ASP A 131 -1.04 2.51 17.79
N ASP A 132 -1.82 3.54 17.45
CA ASP A 132 -2.48 3.73 16.15
C ASP A 132 -1.65 4.55 15.15
N ILE A 133 -0.57 5.19 15.63
CA ILE A 133 0.35 6.01 14.83
C ILE A 133 1.61 5.18 14.56
N ARG A 134 1.84 4.78 13.30
CA ARG A 134 2.95 3.88 12.93
C ARG A 134 3.75 4.40 11.75
N THR A 135 5.09 4.49 11.91
CA THR A 135 5.99 4.81 10.80
C THR A 135 5.93 3.72 9.72
N GLN A 136 5.41 4.09 8.55
CA GLN A 136 5.34 3.22 7.38
C GLN A 136 6.66 3.24 6.60
N ARG A 137 7.30 4.41 6.50
CA ARG A 137 8.49 4.61 5.68
C ARG A 137 9.28 5.84 6.11
N PHE A 138 10.60 5.71 6.20
CA PHE A 138 11.55 6.82 6.30
C PHE A 138 12.59 6.68 5.20
N ASP A 139 12.86 7.74 4.42
CA ASP A 139 13.94 7.77 3.43
C ASP A 139 14.69 9.10 3.37
N ILE A 140 15.95 9.00 2.96
CA ILE A 140 16.83 10.12 2.65
C ILE A 140 17.37 9.88 1.23
N GLN A 141 17.17 10.85 0.34
CA GLN A 141 17.53 10.73 -1.07
C GLN A 141 18.34 11.97 -1.51
N PRO A 142 19.51 11.82 -2.16
CA PRO A 142 20.22 12.96 -2.73
C PRO A 142 19.39 13.58 -3.87
N ILE A 143 19.30 14.91 -3.88
CA ILE A 143 18.73 15.69 -4.98
C ILE A 143 19.86 15.90 -5.98
N ILE A 144 19.68 15.37 -7.19
CA ILE A 144 20.71 15.28 -8.22
C ILE A 144 20.28 16.09 -9.44
N SER A 145 21.16 16.96 -9.94
CA SER A 145 21.09 17.49 -11.31
C SER A 145 22.20 16.92 -12.18
N TYR A 146 21.97 16.99 -13.49
CA TYR A 146 22.96 16.70 -14.52
C TYR A 146 23.29 18.00 -15.24
N ARG A 147 24.57 18.36 -15.30
CA ARG A 147 25.02 19.66 -15.83
C ARG A 147 26.06 19.49 -16.93
N GLY A 148 25.86 20.19 -18.05
CA GLY A 148 26.68 20.08 -19.26
C GLY A 148 25.90 19.46 -20.42
N SER A 149 26.05 20.02 -21.62
CA SER A 149 25.27 19.63 -22.82
C SER A 149 25.85 18.42 -23.57
N SER A 150 27.18 18.30 -23.61
CA SER A 150 27.90 17.24 -24.35
C SER A 150 28.46 16.11 -23.48
N ASN A 151 28.73 16.39 -22.20
CA ASN A 151 29.12 15.41 -21.19
C ASN A 151 28.46 15.81 -19.86
N PRO A 152 27.26 15.29 -19.54
CA PRO A 152 26.54 15.69 -18.34
C PRO A 152 27.20 15.14 -17.07
N VAL A 153 27.73 16.02 -16.23
CA VAL A 153 28.29 15.68 -14.91
C VAL A 153 27.16 15.64 -13.88
N GLN A 154 27.14 14.58 -13.06
CA GLN A 154 26.21 14.42 -11.96
C GLN A 154 26.62 15.32 -10.77
N GLN A 155 25.74 16.20 -10.33
CA GLN A 155 25.94 17.07 -9.17
C GLN A 155 24.84 16.82 -8.13
N ILE A 156 25.22 16.73 -6.84
CA ILE A 156 24.28 16.75 -5.72
C ILE A 156 24.02 18.22 -5.35
N ASP A 157 22.77 18.66 -5.47
CA ASP A 157 22.33 20.02 -5.11
C ASP A 157 21.78 20.10 -3.68
N GLY A 158 21.46 18.95 -3.08
CA GLY A 158 20.99 18.83 -1.71
C GLY A 158 20.44 17.43 -1.43
N TYR A 159 19.55 17.33 -0.44
CA TYR A 159 18.96 16.10 0.04
C TYR A 159 17.48 16.30 0.33
N LYS A 160 16.67 15.34 -0.11
CA LYS A 160 15.27 15.19 0.29
C LYS A 160 15.22 14.19 1.46
N VAL A 161 14.48 14.53 2.52
CA VAL A 161 14.13 13.59 3.59
C VAL A 161 12.61 13.44 3.60
N SER A 162 12.14 12.19 3.51
CA SER A 162 10.72 11.83 3.54
C SER A 162 10.44 10.95 4.76
N ASN A 163 9.41 11.28 5.54
CA ASN A 163 8.91 10.41 6.61
C ASN A 163 7.41 10.25 6.46
N THR A 164 6.89 9.01 6.50
CA THR A 164 5.47 8.69 6.29
C THR A 164 4.97 7.78 7.39
N LEU A 165 3.84 8.13 7.97
CA LEU A 165 3.09 7.34 8.95
C LEU A 165 1.81 6.81 8.29
N VAL A 166 1.36 5.65 8.77
CA VAL A 166 -0.05 5.26 8.71
C VAL A 166 -0.64 5.52 10.09
N VAL A 167 -1.80 6.15 10.10
CA VAL A 167 -2.57 6.50 11.31
C VAL A 167 -3.92 5.80 11.22
N ARG A 168 -4.32 5.06 12.25
CA ARG A 168 -5.68 4.52 12.38
C ARG A 168 -6.56 5.52 13.13
N ILE A 169 -7.78 5.75 12.63
CA ILE A 169 -8.76 6.66 13.23
C ILE A 169 -10.12 5.97 13.25
N SER A 170 -10.67 5.70 14.44
CA SER A 170 -12.03 5.12 14.62
C SER A 170 -13.15 6.18 14.62
N ASP A 171 -12.78 7.44 14.87
CA ASP A 171 -13.70 8.58 14.95
C ASP A 171 -13.87 9.19 13.54
N LEU A 172 -14.65 8.52 12.69
CA LEU A 172 -14.75 8.82 11.26
C LEU A 172 -15.23 10.25 10.98
N ASP A 173 -16.21 10.72 11.74
CA ASP A 173 -16.77 12.09 11.64
C ASP A 173 -15.72 13.17 11.88
N ARG A 174 -14.66 12.87 12.66
CA ARG A 174 -13.60 13.81 12.99
C ARG A 174 -12.34 13.68 12.13
N VAL A 175 -12.28 12.74 11.18
CA VAL A 175 -11.09 12.52 10.33
C VAL A 175 -10.69 13.78 9.55
N GLY A 176 -11.64 14.54 9.01
CA GLY A 176 -11.36 15.83 8.35
C GLY A 176 -10.65 16.82 9.27
N LYS A 177 -11.22 17.05 10.46
CA LYS A 177 -10.62 17.90 11.50
C LYS A 177 -9.24 17.42 11.94
N MET A 178 -9.03 16.12 12.08
CA MET A 178 -7.71 15.55 12.43
C MET A 178 -6.66 15.80 11.34
N ILE A 179 -7.05 15.69 10.06
CA ILE A 179 -6.18 16.01 8.92
C ILE A 179 -5.86 17.50 8.89
N ASP A 180 -6.85 18.38 9.08
CA ASP A 180 -6.64 19.83 9.07
C ASP A 180 -5.74 20.27 10.24
N SER A 181 -5.98 19.78 11.46
CA SER A 181 -5.11 20.01 12.63
C SER A 181 -3.67 19.55 12.36
N ALA A 182 -3.48 18.35 11.78
CA ALA A 182 -2.17 17.84 11.41
C ALA A 182 -1.46 18.66 10.31
N VAL A 183 -2.19 19.11 9.28
CA VAL A 183 -1.66 19.98 8.21
C VAL A 183 -1.23 21.35 8.77
N ILE A 184 -2.01 21.92 9.68
CA ILE A 184 -1.66 23.16 10.39
C ILE A 184 -0.39 22.96 11.24
N ALA A 185 -0.25 21.83 11.93
CA ALA A 185 0.89 21.54 12.79
C ALA A 185 2.20 21.25 12.02
N GLY A 186 2.12 20.52 10.90
CA GLY A 186 3.28 20.19 10.05
C GLY A 186 3.63 21.26 8.99
N GLY A 187 2.69 22.16 8.68
CA GLY A 187 2.85 23.24 7.70
C GLY A 187 3.13 22.76 6.29
N ASP A 188 3.81 23.60 5.49
CA ASP A 188 4.17 23.37 4.07
C ASP A 188 4.98 22.08 3.81
N MET A 189 5.53 21.47 4.87
CA MET A 189 6.26 20.21 4.79
C MET A 189 5.34 18.98 4.77
N THR A 190 4.07 19.13 5.18
CA THR A 190 3.09 18.04 5.28
C THR A 190 2.74 17.44 3.92
N ARG A 191 2.57 16.12 3.87
CA ARG A 191 2.16 15.34 2.70
C ARG A 191 1.06 14.36 3.10
N VAL A 192 -0.20 14.77 2.97
CA VAL A 192 -1.33 13.82 2.98
C VAL A 192 -1.25 13.02 1.68
N GLN A 193 -1.16 11.70 1.76
CA GLN A 193 -0.91 10.81 0.61
C GLN A 193 -2.16 10.02 0.22
N SER A 194 -2.89 9.50 1.21
CA SER A 194 -4.15 8.80 1.00
C SER A 194 -4.98 8.74 2.28
N ILE A 195 -6.28 8.54 2.10
CA ILE A 195 -7.21 8.04 3.11
C ILE A 195 -7.89 6.81 2.51
N SER A 196 -8.05 5.75 3.31
CA SER A 196 -8.85 4.58 2.93
C SER A 196 -9.64 4.06 4.12
N PHE A 197 -10.94 3.89 3.94
CA PHE A 197 -11.84 3.34 4.95
C PHE A 197 -11.83 1.81 4.92
N ILE A 198 -11.95 1.17 6.09
CA ILE A 198 -12.06 -0.27 6.27
C ILE A 198 -13.06 -0.56 7.41
N ALA A 199 -13.56 -1.79 7.47
CA ALA A 199 -14.05 -2.39 8.70
C ALA A 199 -12.97 -3.35 9.24
N GLU A 200 -12.68 -3.32 10.54
CA GLU A 200 -11.67 -4.15 11.20
C GLU A 200 -12.14 -5.60 11.28
N ASN A 201 -13.40 -5.85 11.65
CA ASN A 201 -13.96 -7.19 11.80
C ASN A 201 -14.95 -7.56 10.68
N GLN A 202 -14.41 -8.04 9.55
CA GLN A 202 -15.19 -8.49 8.39
C GLN A 202 -15.67 -9.95 8.51
N THR A 203 -15.50 -10.63 9.66
CA THR A 203 -15.67 -12.10 9.78
C THR A 203 -17.10 -12.55 9.48
N THR A 204 -18.10 -11.81 9.98
CA THR A 204 -19.52 -12.09 9.73
C THR A 204 -19.87 -11.85 8.26
N ALA A 205 -19.57 -10.66 7.74
CA ALA A 205 -19.86 -10.28 6.35
C ALA A 205 -19.20 -11.22 5.32
N ARG A 206 -17.95 -11.68 5.55
CA ARG A 206 -17.30 -12.69 4.68
C ARG A 206 -17.98 -14.06 4.74
N THR A 207 -18.58 -14.41 5.88
CA THR A 207 -19.29 -15.69 6.03
C THR A 207 -20.64 -15.65 5.34
N GLU A 208 -21.38 -14.55 5.48
CA GLU A 208 -22.62 -14.29 4.75
C GLU A 208 -22.39 -14.16 3.22
N ALA A 209 -21.35 -13.43 2.79
CA ALA A 209 -20.97 -13.35 1.38
C ALA A 209 -20.65 -14.72 0.77
N ARG A 210 -20.02 -15.64 1.52
CA ARG A 210 -19.81 -17.03 1.09
C ARG A 210 -21.11 -17.83 0.99
N THR A 211 -22.07 -17.63 1.90
CA THR A 211 -23.41 -18.24 1.79
C THR A 211 -24.07 -17.79 0.49
N LEU A 212 -24.15 -16.47 0.26
CA LEU A 212 -24.74 -15.88 -0.95
C LEU A 212 -24.03 -16.36 -2.23
N ALA A 213 -22.68 -16.42 -2.23
CA ALA A 213 -21.91 -16.96 -3.35
C ALA A 213 -22.20 -18.43 -3.63
N THR A 214 -22.45 -19.23 -2.59
CA THR A 214 -22.78 -20.66 -2.73
C THR A 214 -24.21 -20.85 -3.24
N GLU A 215 -25.17 -20.06 -2.76
CA GLU A 215 -26.55 -20.06 -3.22
C GLU A 215 -26.67 -19.64 -4.70
N ASP A 216 -25.94 -18.60 -5.11
CA ASP A 216 -25.83 -18.15 -6.50
C ASP A 216 -25.17 -19.21 -7.40
N ALA A 217 -24.13 -19.91 -6.95
CA ALA A 217 -23.56 -21.05 -7.67
C ALA A 217 -24.61 -22.16 -7.90
N ILE A 218 -25.38 -22.52 -6.87
CA ILE A 218 -26.44 -23.54 -6.94
C ILE A 218 -27.57 -23.07 -7.89
N ALA A 219 -27.96 -21.80 -7.84
CA ALA A 219 -28.98 -21.23 -8.73
C ALA A 219 -28.54 -21.27 -10.20
N LYS A 220 -27.32 -20.81 -10.51
CA LYS A 220 -26.72 -20.87 -11.86
C LYS A 220 -26.64 -22.31 -12.39
N ALA A 221 -26.21 -23.26 -11.56
CA ALA A 221 -26.12 -24.66 -11.98
C ALA A 221 -27.50 -25.26 -12.32
N ARG A 222 -28.53 -24.97 -11.51
CA ARG A 222 -29.91 -25.37 -11.79
C ARG A 222 -30.45 -24.76 -13.09
N GLN A 223 -30.21 -23.47 -13.31
CA GLN A 223 -30.62 -22.78 -14.54
C GLN A 223 -29.97 -23.39 -15.79
N PHE A 224 -28.66 -23.70 -15.75
CA PHE A 224 -28.00 -24.38 -16.86
C PHE A 224 -28.54 -25.80 -17.10
N ALA A 225 -28.84 -26.56 -16.04
CA ALA A 225 -29.41 -27.90 -16.19
C ALA A 225 -30.81 -27.87 -16.82
N GLU A 226 -31.67 -26.94 -16.40
CA GLU A 226 -33.00 -26.72 -16.99
C GLU A 226 -32.91 -26.37 -18.48
N LEU A 227 -32.08 -25.38 -18.83
CA LEU A 227 -31.86 -24.95 -20.23
C LEU A 227 -31.28 -26.06 -21.12
N LEU A 228 -30.53 -27.01 -20.56
CA LEU A 228 -29.93 -28.15 -21.26
C LEU A 228 -30.76 -29.43 -21.16
N SER A 229 -31.90 -29.43 -20.44
CA SER A 229 -32.75 -30.60 -20.18
C SER A 229 -32.01 -31.80 -19.54
N ILE A 230 -31.08 -31.50 -18.62
CA ILE A 230 -30.33 -32.46 -17.79
C ILE A 230 -30.62 -32.20 -16.30
N LYS A 231 -30.08 -33.02 -15.40
CA LYS A 231 -30.16 -32.75 -13.95
C LYS A 231 -28.84 -32.29 -13.35
N VAL A 232 -28.92 -31.49 -12.28
CA VAL A 232 -27.78 -31.21 -11.39
C VAL A 232 -27.64 -32.31 -10.35
N GLY A 233 -26.47 -32.92 -10.27
CA GLY A 233 -26.10 -33.87 -9.22
C GLY A 233 -25.43 -33.19 -8.01
N GLN A 234 -24.52 -33.92 -7.36
CA GLN A 234 -23.78 -33.42 -6.19
C GLN A 234 -22.57 -32.57 -6.62
N PRO A 235 -22.13 -31.59 -5.80
CA PRO A 235 -20.87 -30.89 -6.04
C PRO A 235 -19.68 -31.85 -5.88
N THR A 236 -18.86 -32.02 -6.93
CA THR A 236 -17.65 -32.87 -6.92
C THR A 236 -16.40 -32.07 -6.57
N PHE A 237 -16.36 -30.78 -6.91
CA PHE A 237 -15.27 -29.86 -6.60
C PHE A 237 -15.80 -28.50 -6.18
N VAL A 238 -15.22 -27.92 -5.12
CA VAL A 238 -15.54 -26.59 -4.59
C VAL A 238 -14.23 -25.88 -4.26
N THR A 239 -14.09 -24.61 -4.66
CA THR A 239 -12.95 -23.77 -4.27
C THR A 239 -13.36 -22.30 -4.10
N GLU A 240 -12.79 -21.62 -3.10
CA GLU A 240 -13.01 -20.19 -2.84
C GLU A 240 -12.01 -19.35 -3.67
N VAL A 241 -12.53 -18.55 -4.61
CA VAL A 241 -11.72 -17.81 -5.57
C VAL A 241 -11.33 -16.44 -4.99
N GLY A 242 -10.26 -16.44 -4.20
CA GLY A 242 -9.46 -15.23 -3.95
C GLY A 242 -10.07 -14.17 -3.02
N SER A 243 -10.61 -14.56 -1.86
CA SER A 243 -11.08 -13.65 -0.79
C SER A 243 -9.93 -12.89 -0.06
N ASN A 244 -8.97 -12.34 -0.80
CA ASN A 244 -7.81 -11.62 -0.25
C ASN A 244 -7.94 -10.09 -0.34
N ASN A 245 -8.83 -9.56 -1.19
CA ASN A 245 -8.97 -8.13 -1.40
C ASN A 245 -9.90 -7.49 -0.36
N ALA A 246 -9.45 -7.44 0.90
CA ALA A 246 -10.05 -6.64 1.97
C ALA A 246 -9.78 -5.13 1.82
N GLY A 247 -9.58 -4.65 0.60
CA GLY A 247 -9.41 -3.24 0.28
C GLY A 247 -10.73 -2.68 -0.23
N ALA A 248 -11.24 -1.64 0.43
CA ALA A 248 -12.42 -0.92 -0.02
C ALA A 248 -12.27 -0.52 -1.49
N ARG A 249 -13.36 -0.66 -2.27
CA ARG A 249 -13.42 -0.10 -3.61
C ARG A 249 -13.41 1.41 -3.49
N THR A 250 -12.29 2.05 -3.82
CA THR A 250 -12.20 3.51 -3.90
C THR A 250 -13.18 4.01 -4.96
N TYR A 251 -14.36 4.45 -4.55
CA TYR A 251 -15.29 5.18 -5.40
C TYR A 251 -14.58 6.44 -5.91
N SER A 252 -14.46 6.58 -7.23
CA SER A 252 -13.85 7.75 -7.83
C SER A 252 -14.73 8.99 -7.60
N LEU A 253 -14.13 10.08 -7.10
CA LEU A 253 -14.83 11.31 -6.68
C LEU A 253 -15.36 12.16 -7.86
N GLU A 254 -15.66 11.56 -9.00
CA GLU A 254 -16.05 12.23 -10.25
C GLU A 254 -17.45 12.89 -10.21
N ARG A 255 -18.17 12.84 -9.09
CA ARG A 255 -19.57 13.29 -9.00
C ARG A 255 -19.89 14.40 -7.99
N PHE A 256 -18.93 14.88 -7.19
CA PHE A 256 -19.19 15.89 -6.14
C PHE A 256 -18.41 17.20 -6.26
N ALA A 257 -17.58 17.38 -7.29
CA ALA A 257 -16.78 18.59 -7.52
C ALA A 257 -17.57 19.81 -8.05
N MET A 258 -18.80 20.05 -7.57
CA MET A 258 -19.67 21.19 -7.95
C MET A 258 -20.53 21.69 -6.76
N ALA A 259 -19.88 22.05 -5.64
CA ALA A 259 -20.55 22.72 -4.52
C ALA A 259 -19.63 23.77 -3.85
N ASP A 260 -20.05 25.03 -3.95
CA ASP A 260 -19.67 26.21 -3.13
C ASP A 260 -18.19 26.39 -2.72
N THR A 261 -17.44 27.16 -3.51
CA THR A 261 -16.18 27.80 -3.07
C THR A 261 -16.44 29.17 -2.44
N SER A 262 -16.89 29.18 -1.19
CA SER A 262 -16.91 30.39 -0.34
C SER A 262 -15.77 30.37 0.68
N MET A 263 -15.10 31.51 0.88
CA MET A 263 -13.87 31.57 1.66
C MET A 263 -14.15 31.72 3.17
N GLY A 264 -14.15 30.59 3.89
CA GLY A 264 -14.19 30.60 5.35
C GLY A 264 -13.96 29.23 5.97
N GLY A 265 -12.69 28.85 6.21
CA GLY A 265 -12.34 27.70 7.05
C GLY A 265 -12.93 26.35 6.61
N SER A 266 -13.05 26.12 5.29
CA SER A 266 -13.64 24.88 4.76
C SER A 266 -12.74 23.68 5.02
N THR A 267 -13.07 22.92 6.07
CA THR A 267 -12.55 21.57 6.30
C THR A 267 -12.87 20.71 5.08
N VAL A 268 -11.91 19.94 4.56
CA VAL A 268 -12.17 19.10 3.37
C VAL A 268 -13.29 18.10 3.68
N PRO A 269 -14.42 18.10 2.95
CA PRO A 269 -15.55 17.22 3.25
C PRO A 269 -15.17 15.78 2.90
N ILE A 270 -14.80 15.03 3.92
CA ILE A 270 -14.45 13.61 3.86
C ILE A 270 -15.69 12.81 4.25
N ILE A 271 -16.17 11.98 3.33
CA ILE A 271 -17.34 11.13 3.51
C ILE A 271 -16.88 9.67 3.37
N ALA A 272 -17.17 8.85 4.39
CA ALA A 272 -16.98 7.41 4.30
C ALA A 272 -18.04 6.79 3.39
N GLY A 273 -17.62 5.90 2.48
CA GLY A 273 -18.54 5.07 1.71
C GLY A 273 -18.63 3.66 2.29
N GLU A 274 -19.77 3.01 2.09
CA GLU A 274 -19.96 1.57 2.35
C GLU A 274 -18.86 0.73 1.68
N ILE A 275 -18.48 -0.39 2.30
CA ILE A 275 -17.50 -1.32 1.73
C ILE A 275 -18.16 -2.63 1.27
N ASP A 276 -17.87 -3.02 0.04
CA ASP A 276 -18.27 -4.31 -0.57
C ASP A 276 -17.38 -5.45 -0.02
N VAL A 277 -17.94 -6.34 0.80
CA VAL A 277 -17.30 -7.60 1.21
C VAL A 277 -17.72 -8.71 0.24
N ILE A 278 -16.89 -8.93 -0.79
CA ILE A 278 -17.17 -9.87 -1.89
C ILE A 278 -16.53 -11.24 -1.63
N ALA A 279 -17.31 -12.31 -1.82
CA ALA A 279 -16.81 -13.69 -1.92
C ALA A 279 -17.15 -14.28 -3.30
N GLN A 280 -16.29 -15.17 -3.79
CA GLN A 280 -16.50 -15.93 -5.03
C GLN A 280 -16.21 -17.40 -4.78
N VAL A 281 -17.10 -18.28 -5.25
CA VAL A 281 -16.96 -19.73 -5.10
C VAL A 281 -17.12 -20.39 -6.47
N GLN A 282 -16.10 -21.13 -6.90
CA GLN A 282 -16.18 -21.97 -8.09
C GLN A 282 -16.61 -23.37 -7.68
N VAL A 283 -17.67 -23.89 -8.31
CA VAL A 283 -18.25 -25.20 -8.02
C VAL A 283 -18.41 -25.99 -9.31
N LEU A 284 -17.97 -27.25 -9.30
CA LEU A 284 -18.33 -28.26 -10.29
C LEU A 284 -19.42 -29.16 -9.69
N PHE A 285 -20.59 -29.20 -10.31
CA PHE A 285 -21.64 -30.17 -10.00
C PHE A 285 -21.59 -31.32 -11.00
N SER A 286 -21.77 -32.56 -10.55
CA SER A 286 -22.04 -33.68 -11.47
C SER A 286 -23.38 -33.49 -12.19
N ILE A 287 -23.64 -34.33 -13.20
CA ILE A 287 -24.89 -34.32 -13.97
C ILE A 287 -25.48 -35.74 -14.07
N GLU A 288 -26.81 -35.81 -14.16
CA GLU A 288 -27.58 -37.04 -14.46
C GLU A 288 -28.45 -36.84 -15.72
#